data_AF-A0A7X9ATA7-F1
#
_entry.id   AF-A0A7X9ATA7-F1
#
_cell.length_a   1.000
_cell.length_b   1.000
_cell.length_c   1.000
_cell.angle_alpha   90.00
_cell.angle_beta   90.00
_cell.angle_gamma   90.00
#
_symmetry.space_group_name_H-M   'P 1'
#
loop_
_entity.id
_entity.type
_entity.pdbx_description
1 polymer ?
#
loop_
_entity_poly.entity_id
_entity_poly.type
_entity_poly.pdbx_seq_one_letter_code
_entity_poly.pdbx_strand_id
1 'polypeptide(L)'
;ESFSADYNKWGGMLYDCRAQQAYWAPVDASGRYTPYEIGAIVDRFGGGDSFCAGLLVALAEMPPADAIRFAVAASALKHTIRGDFNYSSRSEVEALMGGSTSGRVKR
;
A
#
# COMPACT_ATOMS: atom_id res chain seq x y z
N GLU A 1 7.12 9.59 -1.11
CA GLU A 1 7.79 10.77 -1.69
C GLU A 1 7.19 11.05 -3.06
N SER A 2 6.71 12.27 -3.30
CA SER A 2 6.20 12.65 -4.63
C SER A 2 7.32 13.30 -5.44
N PHE A 3 7.59 12.75 -6.62
CA PHE A 3 8.62 13.29 -7.51
C PHE A 3 8.01 14.01 -8.70
N SER A 4 6.94 13.46 -9.28
CA SER A 4 6.18 14.09 -10.36
C SER A 4 4.71 13.66 -10.34
N ALA A 5 3.90 14.21 -11.25
CA ALA A 5 2.52 13.80 -11.42
C ALA A 5 2.37 12.32 -11.84
N ASP A 6 3.39 11.76 -12.49
CA ASP A 6 3.37 10.43 -13.12
C ASP A 6 4.23 9.40 -12.39
N TYR A 7 5.13 9.85 -11.50
CA TYR A 7 6.02 8.99 -10.72
C TYR A 7 6.05 9.38 -9.23
N ASN A 8 5.68 8.43 -8.37
CA ASN A 8 5.75 8.58 -6.91
C ASN A 8 6.35 7.33 -6.24
N LYS A 9 7.07 7.54 -5.14
CA LYS A 9 7.42 6.48 -4.19
C LYS A 9 6.35 6.41 -3.12
N TRP A 10 5.69 5.25 -3.00
CA TRP A 10 4.57 5.04 -2.09
C TRP A 10 4.94 4.10 -0.94
N GLY A 11 4.64 4.51 0.27
CA GLY A 11 4.96 3.78 1.49
C GLY A 11 4.24 4.39 2.70
N GLY A 12 4.37 3.74 3.84
CA GLY A 12 3.71 4.14 5.06
C GLY A 12 4.39 3.63 6.32
N MET A 13 3.99 4.22 7.44
CA MET A 13 4.41 3.84 8.77
C MET A 13 3.17 3.72 9.67
N LEU A 14 3.11 2.64 10.45
CA LEU A 14 2.16 2.48 11.54
C LEU A 14 2.93 2.50 12.86
N TYR A 15 2.56 3.40 13.76
CA TYR A 15 3.11 3.41 15.12
C TYR A 15 2.10 2.79 16.10
N ASP A 16 2.48 1.67 16.72
CA ASP A 16 1.70 1.05 17.78
C ASP A 16 2.11 1.66 19.13
N CYS A 17 1.24 2.51 19.67
CA CYS A 17 1.46 3.17 20.95
C CYS A 17 1.51 2.20 22.14
N ARG A 18 0.82 1.05 22.08
CA ARG A 18 0.83 0.09 23.20
C ARG A 18 2.15 -0.68 23.23
N ALA A 19 2.64 -1.08 22.06
CA ALA A 19 3.93 -1.76 21.91
C ALA A 19 5.13 -0.79 21.89
N GLN A 20 4.88 0.52 21.75
CA GLN A 20 5.91 1.54 21.53
C GLN A 20 6.81 1.22 20.32
N GLN A 21 6.21 0.68 19.26
CA GLN A 21 6.92 0.14 18.10
C GLN A 21 6.41 0.73 16.79
N ALA A 22 7.33 1.09 15.89
CA ALA A 22 7.03 1.51 14.53
C ALA A 22 7.16 0.35 13.55
N TYR A 23 6.18 0.20 12.68
CA TYR A 23 6.15 -0.72 11.54
C TYR A 23 6.20 0.09 10.25
N TRP A 24 7.05 -0.32 9.33
CA TRP A 24 7.24 0.34 8.04
C TRP A 24 6.80 -0.59 6.92
N ALA A 25 6.18 -0.04 5.87
CA ALA A 25 5.87 -0.80 4.68
C ALA A 25 5.97 0.05 3.40
N PRO A 26 6.44 -0.53 2.30
CA PRO A 26 6.92 -1.90 2.15
C PRO A 26 8.34 -2.05 2.70
N VAL A 27 8.72 -3.29 3.01
CA VAL A 27 10.10 -3.66 3.34
C VAL A 27 10.53 -4.83 2.46
N ASP A 28 11.82 -4.87 2.10
CA ASP A 28 12.41 -5.98 1.36
C ASP A 28 12.58 -7.24 2.23
N ALA A 29 13.11 -8.32 1.65
CA ALA A 29 13.34 -9.59 2.36
C ALA A 29 14.32 -9.46 3.54
N SER A 30 15.13 -8.41 3.58
CA SER A 30 16.04 -8.11 4.71
C SER A 30 15.39 -7.24 5.79
N GLY A 31 14.12 -6.85 5.62
CA GLY A 31 13.40 -5.95 6.52
C GLY A 31 13.72 -4.47 6.31
N ARG A 32 14.44 -4.12 5.23
CA ARG A 32 14.78 -2.72 4.93
C ARG A 32 13.64 -2.05 4.18
N TYR A 33 13.25 -0.87 4.65
CA TYR A 33 12.22 -0.04 4.02
C TYR A 33 12.54 0.24 2.55
N THR A 34 11.61 -0.16 1.68
CA THR A 34 11.73 -0.03 0.22
C THR A 34 10.36 0.34 -0.35
N PRO A 35 10.06 1.63 -0.56
CA PRO A 35 8.76 2.09 -1.06
C PRO A 35 8.45 1.55 -2.46
N TYR A 36 7.16 1.39 -2.76
CA TYR A 36 6.71 1.03 -4.11
C TYR A 36 6.99 2.18 -5.07
N GLU A 37 7.55 1.86 -6.23
CA GLU A 37 7.74 2.83 -7.31
C GLU A 37 6.53 2.78 -8.25
N ILE A 38 5.70 3.81 -8.22
CA ILE A 38 4.50 3.92 -9.05
C ILE A 38 4.82 4.86 -10.20
N GLY A 39 5.22 4.31 -11.35
CA GLY A 39 5.64 5.08 -12.54
C GLY A 39 4.60 5.25 -13.65
N ALA A 40 3.35 4.88 -13.38
CA ALA A 40 2.24 5.04 -14.32
C ALA A 40 0.96 5.39 -13.55
N ILE A 41 0.98 6.54 -12.87
CA ILE A 41 -0.17 7.00 -12.09
C ILE A 41 -1.32 7.33 -13.05
N VAL A 42 -2.43 6.61 -12.91
CA VAL A 42 -3.67 6.83 -13.65
C VAL A 42 -4.51 7.92 -12.98
N ASP A 43 -4.52 7.93 -11.65
CA ASP A 43 -5.22 8.94 -10.84
C ASP A 43 -4.59 9.05 -9.44
N ARG A 44 -4.73 10.21 -8.81
CA ARG A 44 -4.22 10.49 -7.46
C ARG A 44 -5.31 10.56 -6.40
N PHE A 45 -6.58 10.65 -6.80
CA PHE A 45 -7.69 10.72 -5.84
C PHE A 45 -7.93 9.36 -5.17
N GLY A 46 -8.36 9.41 -3.91
CA GLY A 46 -8.71 8.25 -3.11
C GLY A 46 -7.54 7.42 -2.57
N GLY A 47 -6.29 7.80 -2.81
CA GLY A 47 -5.11 7.06 -2.30
C GLY A 47 -5.07 7.00 -0.77
N GLY A 48 -5.38 8.11 -0.10
CA GLY A 48 -5.48 8.20 1.36
C GLY A 48 -6.67 7.43 1.92
N ASP A 49 -7.84 7.55 1.30
CA ASP A 49 -9.04 6.82 1.73
C ASP A 49 -8.87 5.31 1.59
N SER A 50 -8.21 4.88 0.50
CA SER A 50 -7.81 3.49 0.27
C SER A 50 -6.84 2.98 1.32
N PHE A 51 -5.88 3.81 1.74
CA PHE A 51 -4.95 3.49 2.81
C PHE A 51 -5.70 3.29 4.13
N CYS A 52 -6.55 4.24 4.51
CA CYS A 52 -7.31 4.19 5.75
C CYS A 52 -8.28 2.99 5.79
N ALA A 53 -9.05 2.77 4.71
CA ALA A 53 -9.96 1.65 4.61
C ALA A 53 -9.21 0.30 4.68
N GLY A 54 -8.11 0.17 3.93
CA GLY A 54 -7.26 -1.01 3.96
C GLY A 54 -6.66 -1.27 5.34
N LEU A 55 -6.19 -0.22 6.03
CA LEU A 55 -5.63 -0.33 7.37
C LEU A 55 -6.67 -0.77 8.40
N LEU A 56 -7.88 -0.22 8.36
CA LEU A 56 -8.95 -0.59 9.29
C LEU A 56 -9.37 -2.05 9.13
N VAL A 57 -9.55 -2.50 7.88
CA VAL A 57 -9.87 -3.91 7.60
C VAL A 57 -8.74 -4.82 8.07
N ALA A 58 -7.49 -4.48 7.74
CA ALA A 58 -6.37 -5.34 8.08
C ALA A 58 -6.06 -5.37 9.58
N LEU A 59 -6.23 -4.27 10.32
CA LEU A 59 -6.08 -4.26 11.78
C LEU A 59 -7.12 -5.14 12.51
N ALA A 60 -8.27 -5.41 11.88
CA ALA A 60 -9.27 -6.31 12.43
C ALA A 60 -8.91 -7.80 12.25
N GLU A 61 -7.98 -8.12 11.34
CA GLU A 61 -7.75 -9.49 10.86
C GLU A 61 -6.27 -9.92 10.92
N MET A 62 -5.34 -8.99 11.05
CA MET A 62 -3.90 -9.20 10.87
C MET A 62 -3.08 -8.50 11.96
N PRO A 63 -1.85 -8.98 12.24
CA PRO A 63 -0.91 -8.26 13.10
C PRO A 63 -0.55 -6.87 12.53
N PRO A 64 -0.14 -5.91 13.38
CA PRO A 64 0.17 -4.53 12.94
C PRO A 64 1.17 -4.43 11.78
N ALA A 65 2.19 -5.29 11.77
CA ALA A 65 3.20 -5.35 10.71
C ALA A 65 2.59 -5.70 9.34
N ASP A 66 1.65 -6.64 9.30
CA ASP A 66 0.99 -7.04 8.06
C ASP A 66 -0.13 -6.07 7.69
N ALA A 67 -0.80 -5.49 8.70
CA ALA A 67 -1.83 -4.48 8.49
C ALA A 67 -1.31 -3.25 7.74
N ILE A 68 -0.13 -2.74 8.11
CA ILE A 68 0.47 -1.61 7.39
C ILE A 68 0.91 -2.01 5.97
N ARG A 69 1.39 -3.24 5.76
CA ARG A 69 1.74 -3.73 4.42
C ARG A 69 0.53 -3.82 3.51
N PHE A 70 -0.58 -4.35 4.02
CA PHE A 70 -1.85 -4.43 3.30
C PHE A 70 -2.38 -3.04 2.93
N ALA A 71 -2.40 -2.10 3.89
CA ALA A 71 -2.86 -0.73 3.68
C ALA A 71 -2.05 0.02 2.60
N VAL A 72 -0.72 -0.09 2.66
CA VAL A 72 0.17 0.53 1.67
C VAL A 72 -0.03 -0.09 0.28
N ALA A 73 -0.19 -1.41 0.19
CA ALA A 73 -0.46 -2.10 -1.08
C ALA A 73 -1.81 -1.68 -1.68
N ALA A 74 -2.88 -1.64 -0.88
CA ALA A 74 -4.20 -1.21 -1.35
C ALA A 74 -4.18 0.24 -1.88
N SER A 75 -3.49 1.11 -1.15
CA SER A 75 -3.29 2.51 -1.52
C SER A 75 -2.42 2.67 -2.77
N ALA A 76 -1.36 1.87 -2.93
CA ALA A 76 -0.53 1.87 -4.13
C ALA A 76 -1.32 1.42 -5.37
N LEU A 77 -2.15 0.38 -5.26
CA LEU A 77 -3.03 -0.08 -6.35
C LEU A 77 -4.05 1.00 -6.75
N LYS A 78 -4.54 1.79 -5.80
CA LYS A 78 -5.50 2.86 -6.09
C LYS A 78 -4.95 3.88 -7.09
N HIS A 79 -3.65 4.13 -7.09
CA HIS A 79 -3.01 5.02 -8.07
C HIS A 79 -3.04 4.50 -9.51
N THR A 80 -3.37 3.23 -9.72
CA THR A 80 -3.52 2.60 -11.04
C THR A 80 -4.99 2.55 -11.51
N ILE A 81 -5.90 3.14 -10.73
CA ILE A 81 -7.36 3.10 -10.91
C ILE A 81 -7.90 4.53 -11.08
N ARG A 82 -8.71 4.77 -12.11
CA ARG A 82 -9.36 6.05 -12.35
C ARG A 82 -10.52 6.31 -11.37
N GLY A 83 -10.67 7.55 -10.92
CA GLY A 83 -11.74 7.95 -9.99
C GLY A 83 -11.33 7.80 -8.53
N ASP A 84 -12.28 7.93 -7.61
CA ASP A 84 -12.00 8.01 -6.16
C ASP A 84 -12.03 6.66 -5.45
N PHE A 85 -12.89 5.74 -5.92
CA PHE A 85 -13.07 4.44 -5.27
C PHE A 85 -11.95 3.46 -5.60
N ASN A 86 -11.52 2.70 -4.58
CA ASN A 86 -10.70 1.52 -4.76
C ASN A 86 -11.57 0.29 -4.98
N TYR A 87 -11.49 -0.31 -6.15
CA TYR A 87 -12.18 -1.56 -6.48
C TYR A 87 -11.19 -2.73 -6.64
N SER A 88 -9.97 -2.60 -6.08
CA SER A 88 -9.03 -3.72 -5.99
C SER A 88 -9.61 -4.80 -5.08
N SER A 89 -9.54 -6.05 -5.54
CA SER A 89 -9.86 -7.21 -4.73
C SER A 89 -8.82 -7.42 -3.63
N ARG A 90 -9.24 -8.08 -2.54
CA ARG A 90 -8.32 -8.49 -1.46
C ARG A 90 -7.12 -9.28 -2.00
N SER A 91 -7.36 -10.20 -2.93
CA SER A 91 -6.31 -11.01 -3.56
C SER A 91 -5.28 -10.19 -4.33
N GLU A 92 -5.69 -9.11 -5.00
CA GLU A 92 -4.75 -8.21 -5.70
C GLU A 92 -3.88 -7.45 -4.70
N VAL A 93 -4.47 -6.98 -3.60
CA VAL A 93 -3.74 -6.31 -2.52
C VAL A 93 -2.71 -7.25 -1.89
N GLU A 94 -3.12 -8.48 -1.54
CA GLU A 94 -2.25 -9.49 -0.95
C GLU A 94 -1.15 -9.93 -1.93
N ALA A 95 -1.44 -10.00 -3.23
CA ALA A 95 -0.44 -10.30 -4.25
C ALA A 95 0.64 -9.21 -4.33
N LEU A 96 0.26 -7.93 -4.32
CA LEU A 96 1.22 -6.82 -4.30
C LEU A 96 2.00 -6.77 -2.97
N MET A 97 1.32 -7.01 -1.85
CA MET A 97 1.92 -7.12 -0.52
C MET A 97 3.00 -8.21 -0.48
N GLY A 98 2.74 -9.36 -1.11
CA GLY A 98 3.65 -10.50 -1.21
C GLY A 98 4.82 -10.31 -2.19
N GLY A 99 4.96 -9.12 -2.81
CA GLY A 99 6.07 -8.81 -3.70
C GLY A 99 5.80 -9.10 -5.18
N SER A 100 4.55 -9.31 -5.58
CA SER A 100 4.17 -9.31 -7.01
C SER A 100 4.19 -7.88 -7.55
N THR A 101 5.40 -7.33 -7.73
CA THR A 101 5.65 -5.96 -8.23
C THR A 101 5.76 -5.89 -9.75
N SER A 102 5.68 -7.04 -10.43
CA SER A 102 5.47 -7.11 -11.88
C SER A 102 4.13 -6.44 -12.18
N GLY A 103 4.16 -5.16 -12.54
CA GLY A 103 3.02 -4.27 -12.79
C GLY A 103 2.05 -4.72 -13.89
N ARG A 104 2.10 -5.99 -14.31
CA ARG A 104 0.97 -6.68 -14.92
C ARG A 104 0.03 -7.10 -13.79
N VAL A 105 -0.79 -6.15 -13.33
CA VAL A 105 -2.04 -6.49 -12.64
C VAL A 105 -2.77 -7.47 -13.55
N LYS A 106 -2.73 -8.77 -13.23
CA LYS A 106 -3.51 -9.78 -13.92
C LYS A 106 -4.95 -9.58 -13.46
N ARG A 107 -5.71 -8.86 -14.28
CA ARG A 107 -7.17 -8.84 -14.22
C ARG A 107 -7.72 -10.08 -14.92
#